data_AF-A0A5C6ELR4-F1
#
_entry.id   AF-A0A5C6ELR4-F1
#
_cell.length_a   1.000
_cell.length_b   1.000
_cell.length_c   1.000
_cell.angle_alpha   90.00
_cell.angle_beta   90.00
_cell.angle_gamma   90.00
#
_symmetry.space_group_name_H-M   'P 1'
#
loop_
_entity.id
_entity.type
_entity.pdbx_description
1 polymer ?
#
loop_
_entity_poly.entity_id
_entity_poly.type
_entity_poly.pdbx_seq_one_letter_code
_entity_poly.pdbx_strand_id
1 'polypeptide(L)'
;MNETAQLNLRIACLRLGAFLCFAGWTWVHFYWEGPYGVLLWHGTTYELANRFGFSWDDFVGSGAGDGLVQKWIARIWLLYLMCAFLSVTVREKSWIQMFGLVIGSGMLTLLSYAAYVSSQNQLPMFIEHGGQMLIPILLVMALAFGASHKATVITAMIALVMTFAGHGCYATGLWPTPGKFYAMTTLILGVEYPTAQALLRTAGILDFWVCIGICIPFLRRSCAFYATVWGCLTAIARPVAGMSWGLNYWGADQYMHEAVLRSPHFLIPLYLFLNWRQPRSAVNTDKLATTHPERMVDR
;
A
#
# COMPACT_ATOMS: atom_id res chain seq x y z
N MET A 1 -9.02 26.12 -3.95
CA MET A 1 -8.15 25.31 -4.85
C MET A 1 -8.97 24.99 -6.09
N ASN A 2 -8.52 25.42 -7.28
CA ASN A 2 -9.21 25.15 -8.54
C ASN A 2 -9.33 23.63 -8.79
N GLU A 3 -10.33 23.20 -9.55
CA GLU A 3 -10.65 21.80 -9.87
C GLU A 3 -9.44 21.07 -10.48
N THR A 4 -8.72 21.72 -11.38
CA THR A 4 -7.48 21.19 -11.98
C THR A 4 -6.40 20.89 -10.93
N ALA A 5 -6.24 21.76 -9.94
CA ALA A 5 -5.26 21.54 -8.87
C ALA A 5 -5.67 20.37 -7.96
N GLN A 6 -6.97 20.17 -7.73
CA GLN A 6 -7.46 19.01 -6.97
C GLN A 6 -7.25 17.71 -7.74
N LEU A 7 -7.52 17.70 -9.04
CA LEU A 7 -7.25 16.54 -9.89
C LEU A 7 -5.75 16.18 -9.89
N ASN A 8 -4.88 17.18 -10.09
CA ASN A 8 -3.43 16.99 -10.06
C ASN A 8 -2.96 16.43 -8.71
N LEU A 9 -3.53 16.90 -7.60
CA LEU A 9 -3.20 16.40 -6.26
C LEU A 9 -3.61 14.93 -6.06
N ARG A 10 -4.81 14.52 -6.54
CA ARG A 10 -5.28 13.13 -6.46
C ARG A 10 -4.37 12.19 -7.25
N ILE A 11 -4.02 12.57 -8.48
CA ILE A 11 -3.11 11.79 -9.33
C ILE A 11 -1.70 11.75 -8.72
N ALA A 12 -1.19 12.88 -8.21
CA ALA A 12 0.10 12.95 -7.55
C ALA A 12 0.18 12.02 -6.32
N CYS A 13 -0.91 11.92 -5.55
CA CYS A 13 -1.01 11.00 -4.42
C CYS A 13 -0.85 9.53 -4.85
N LEU A 14 -1.54 9.11 -5.91
CA LEU A 14 -1.42 7.75 -6.46
C LEU A 14 -0.05 7.49 -7.09
N ARG A 15 0.51 8.47 -7.80
CA ARG A 15 1.88 8.40 -8.35
C ARG A 15 2.90 8.21 -7.25
N LEU A 16 2.83 9.01 -6.18
CA LEU A 16 3.73 8.90 -5.04
C LEU A 16 3.60 7.53 -4.37
N GLY A 17 2.38 7.02 -4.22
CA GLY A 17 2.14 5.70 -3.63
C GLY A 17 2.72 4.56 -4.46
N ALA A 18 2.50 4.57 -5.78
CA ALA A 18 3.07 3.57 -6.67
C ALA A 18 4.61 3.67 -6.70
N PHE A 19 5.15 4.89 -6.77
CA PHE A 19 6.59 5.15 -6.77
C PHE A 19 7.26 4.60 -5.50
N LEU A 20 6.78 5.01 -4.32
CA LEU A 20 7.34 4.57 -3.05
C LEU A 20 7.16 3.06 -2.86
N CYS A 21 6.04 2.48 -3.26
CA CYS A 21 5.84 1.03 -3.22
C CYS A 21 6.89 0.28 -4.05
N PHE A 22 7.06 0.66 -5.32
CA PHE A 22 8.05 0.03 -6.19
C PHE A 22 9.49 0.31 -5.73
N ALA A 23 9.82 1.54 -5.34
CA ALA A 23 11.14 1.91 -4.86
C ALA A 23 11.51 1.18 -3.56
N GLY A 24 10.55 1.00 -2.65
CA GLY A 24 10.74 0.21 -1.43
C GLY A 24 11.03 -1.25 -1.75
N TRP A 25 10.31 -1.86 -2.70
CA TRP A 25 10.63 -3.20 -3.16
C TRP A 25 11.93 -3.28 -3.97
N THR A 26 12.29 -2.27 -4.75
CA THR A 26 13.62 -2.17 -5.38
C THR A 26 14.70 -2.21 -4.33
N TRP A 27 14.56 -1.43 -3.24
CA TRP A 27 15.49 -1.45 -2.12
C TRP A 27 15.61 -2.85 -1.54
N VAL A 28 14.48 -3.49 -1.21
CA VAL A 28 14.47 -4.85 -0.67
C VAL A 28 15.24 -5.81 -1.57
N HIS A 29 14.92 -5.89 -2.86
CA HIS A 29 15.54 -6.83 -3.80
C HIS A 29 16.99 -6.51 -4.16
N PHE A 30 17.43 -5.26 -3.95
CA PHE A 30 18.80 -4.85 -4.22
C PHE A 30 19.75 -5.25 -3.09
N TYR A 31 19.31 -5.10 -1.84
CA TYR A 31 20.12 -5.42 -0.65
C TYR A 31 19.89 -6.84 -0.12
N TRP A 32 18.69 -7.37 -0.28
CA TRP A 32 18.26 -8.68 0.21
C TRP A 32 17.61 -9.49 -0.91
N GLU A 33 17.53 -10.81 -0.72
CA GLU A 33 16.77 -11.65 -1.64
C GLU A 33 15.26 -11.42 -1.44
N GLY A 34 14.53 -11.25 -2.54
CA GLY A 34 13.07 -11.18 -2.51
C GLY A 34 12.45 -12.50 -2.04
N PRO A 35 11.19 -12.50 -1.55
CA PRO A 35 10.55 -13.68 -0.96
C PRO A 35 10.15 -14.76 -1.99
N TYR A 36 10.76 -14.79 -3.18
CA TYR A 36 10.42 -15.72 -4.26
C TYR A 36 10.99 -17.11 -4.08
N GLY A 37 12.00 -17.29 -3.21
CA GLY A 37 12.64 -18.59 -2.98
C GLY A 37 11.64 -19.68 -2.61
N VAL A 38 10.63 -19.34 -1.80
CA VAL A 38 9.55 -20.28 -1.39
C VAL A 38 8.76 -20.84 -2.58
N LEU A 39 8.68 -20.11 -3.70
CA LEU A 39 7.95 -20.58 -4.89
C LEU A 39 8.82 -21.47 -5.79
N LEU A 40 10.14 -21.29 -5.72
CA LEU A 40 11.09 -21.90 -6.66
C LEU A 40 11.80 -23.11 -6.06
N TRP A 41 11.97 -23.17 -4.74
CA TRP A 41 12.58 -24.29 -4.04
C TRP A 41 11.59 -25.43 -3.71
N HIS A 42 10.87 -25.89 -4.73
CA HIS A 42 10.01 -27.07 -4.65
C HIS A 42 10.42 -28.13 -5.68
N GLY A 43 10.19 -29.41 -5.33
CA GLY A 43 10.61 -30.56 -6.14
C GLY A 43 10.08 -30.53 -7.57
N THR A 44 8.87 -30.02 -7.80
CA THR A 44 8.26 -29.89 -9.13
C THR A 44 8.97 -28.86 -10.01
N THR A 45 9.40 -27.74 -9.44
CA THR A 45 10.18 -26.71 -10.16
C THR A 45 11.55 -27.26 -10.55
N TYR A 46 12.18 -28.03 -9.66
CA TYR A 46 13.42 -28.72 -9.97
C TYR A 46 13.23 -29.83 -11.02
N GLU A 47 12.17 -30.63 -10.95
CA GLU A 47 11.86 -31.65 -11.97
C GLU A 47 11.72 -31.02 -13.35
N LEU A 48 11.10 -29.85 -13.44
CA LEU A 48 11.02 -29.10 -14.69
C LEU A 48 12.42 -28.65 -15.16
N ALA A 49 13.25 -28.09 -14.27
CA ALA A 49 14.62 -27.69 -14.60
C ALA A 49 15.48 -28.89 -15.05
N ASN A 50 15.32 -30.04 -14.41
CA ASN A 50 16.00 -31.28 -14.75
C ASN A 50 15.59 -31.80 -16.14
N ARG A 51 14.32 -31.60 -16.56
CA ARG A 51 13.90 -31.89 -17.95
C ARG A 51 14.61 -31.02 -18.99
N PHE A 52 15.08 -29.84 -18.60
CA PHE A 52 15.91 -28.97 -19.44
C PHE A 52 17.41 -29.24 -19.30
N GLY A 53 17.81 -30.28 -18.56
CA GLY A 53 19.20 -30.73 -18.42
C GLY A 53 20.00 -30.03 -17.33
N PHE A 54 19.36 -29.26 -16.44
CA PHE A 54 20.04 -28.62 -15.31
C PHE A 54 20.17 -29.59 -14.13
N SER A 55 21.39 -29.71 -13.59
CA SER A 55 21.61 -30.42 -12.33
C SER A 55 21.08 -29.61 -11.14
N TRP A 56 20.99 -30.23 -9.96
CA TRP A 56 20.63 -29.53 -8.73
C TRP A 56 21.61 -28.40 -8.42
N ASP A 57 22.91 -28.64 -8.62
CA ASP A 57 23.97 -27.67 -8.37
C ASP A 57 23.90 -26.49 -9.37
N ASP A 58 23.50 -26.72 -10.62
CA ASP A 58 23.25 -25.64 -11.58
C ASP A 58 22.00 -24.81 -11.22
N PHE A 59 20.98 -25.48 -10.69
CA PHE A 59 19.68 -24.89 -10.41
C PHE A 59 19.69 -24.04 -9.13
N VAL A 60 20.17 -24.61 -8.03
CA VAL A 60 20.20 -23.96 -6.69
C VAL A 60 21.58 -23.40 -6.35
N GLY A 61 22.65 -23.83 -7.01
CA GLY A 61 24.00 -23.41 -6.67
C GLY A 61 24.67 -24.28 -5.62
N SER A 62 25.99 -24.30 -5.66
CA SER A 62 26.87 -24.95 -4.68
C SER A 62 27.41 -23.97 -3.62
N GLY A 63 27.19 -22.68 -3.83
CA GLY A 63 27.63 -21.58 -2.97
C GLY A 63 26.71 -20.37 -3.02
N ALA A 64 27.19 -19.22 -2.54
CA ALA A 64 26.40 -17.99 -2.53
C ALA A 64 26.36 -17.34 -3.92
N GLY A 65 25.20 -17.38 -4.58
CA GLY A 65 24.93 -16.63 -5.82
C GLY A 65 25.42 -17.28 -7.12
N ASP A 66 25.79 -18.57 -7.10
CA ASP A 66 26.24 -19.31 -8.27
C ASP A 66 25.11 -20.04 -9.02
N GLY A 67 24.01 -20.36 -8.32
CA GLY A 67 22.81 -20.99 -8.89
C GLY A 67 22.04 -20.12 -9.90
N LEU A 68 21.42 -20.77 -10.89
CA LEU A 68 20.59 -20.10 -11.90
C LEU A 68 19.44 -19.29 -11.26
N VAL A 69 18.75 -19.88 -10.28
CA VAL A 69 17.62 -19.25 -9.59
C VAL A 69 18.06 -17.98 -8.85
N GLN A 70 19.14 -18.06 -8.09
CA GLN A 70 19.68 -16.94 -7.32
C GLN A 70 20.13 -15.80 -8.24
N LYS A 71 20.80 -16.10 -9.36
CA LYS A 71 21.21 -15.10 -10.36
C LYS A 71 20.00 -14.34 -10.95
N TRP A 72 18.89 -15.03 -11.18
CA TRP A 72 17.67 -14.40 -11.67
C TRP A 72 16.98 -13.57 -10.58
N ILE A 73 16.82 -14.11 -9.37
CA ILE A 73 16.22 -13.38 -8.24
C ILE A 73 17.02 -12.10 -7.96
N ALA A 74 18.35 -12.16 -7.98
CA ALA A 74 19.25 -11.02 -7.77
C ALA A 74 19.11 -9.90 -8.82
N ARG A 75 18.42 -10.13 -9.94
CA ARG A 75 18.18 -9.12 -10.99
C ARG A 75 16.75 -8.55 -10.97
N ILE A 76 15.85 -9.09 -10.15
CA ILE A 76 14.45 -8.66 -10.10
C ILE A 76 14.33 -7.18 -9.68
N TRP A 77 15.26 -6.65 -8.89
CA TRP A 77 15.26 -5.24 -8.49
C TRP A 77 15.23 -4.28 -9.69
N LEU A 78 15.81 -4.66 -10.85
CA LEU A 78 15.79 -3.86 -12.09
C LEU A 78 14.36 -3.67 -12.60
N LEU A 79 13.55 -4.73 -12.55
CA LEU A 79 12.15 -4.68 -12.98
C LEU A 79 11.33 -3.75 -12.07
N TYR A 80 11.54 -3.84 -10.75
CA TYR A 80 10.92 -2.93 -9.78
C TYR A 80 11.40 -1.48 -9.96
N LEU A 81 12.69 -1.26 -10.25
CA LEU A 81 13.24 0.08 -10.49
C LEU A 81 12.63 0.70 -11.74
N MET A 82 12.48 -0.07 -12.82
CA MET A 82 11.79 0.39 -14.02
C MET A 82 10.34 0.77 -13.70
N CYS A 83 9.61 -0.05 -12.93
CA CYS A 83 8.25 0.27 -12.51
C CYS A 83 8.17 1.54 -11.64
N ALA A 84 9.14 1.75 -10.75
CA ALA A 84 9.26 2.98 -9.96
C ALA A 84 9.41 4.20 -10.89
N PHE A 85 10.31 4.14 -11.88
CA PHE A 85 10.48 5.22 -12.85
C PHE A 85 9.22 5.45 -13.71
N LEU A 86 8.56 4.37 -14.16
CA LEU A 86 7.31 4.44 -14.90
C LEU A 86 6.20 5.10 -14.09
N SER A 87 6.10 4.83 -12.79
CA SER A 87 5.03 5.39 -11.94
C SER A 87 5.05 6.93 -11.87
N VAL A 88 6.23 7.54 -12.04
CA VAL A 88 6.39 9.00 -12.07
C VAL A 88 6.20 9.56 -13.48
N THR A 89 6.69 8.85 -14.50
CA THR A 89 6.74 9.34 -15.89
C THR A 89 5.53 8.99 -16.74
N VAL A 90 4.68 8.05 -16.29
CA VAL A 90 3.51 7.57 -17.04
C VAL A 90 2.57 8.71 -17.41
N ARG A 91 2.18 8.73 -18.68
CA ARG A 91 1.24 9.70 -19.26
C ARG A 91 -0.05 9.01 -19.66
N GLU A 92 -1.16 9.73 -19.63
CA GLU A 92 -2.50 9.25 -20.01
C GLU A 92 -2.56 8.57 -21.39
N LYS A 93 -1.80 9.08 -22.38
CA LYS A 93 -1.79 8.52 -23.74
C LYS A 93 -0.75 7.41 -23.97
N SER A 94 0.06 7.08 -22.96
CA SER A 94 1.19 6.17 -23.11
C SER A 94 0.83 4.74 -22.71
N TRP A 95 0.19 4.02 -23.63
CA TRP A 95 -0.31 2.66 -23.36
C TRP A 95 0.81 1.68 -22.95
N ILE A 96 2.02 1.82 -23.51
CA ILE A 96 3.17 0.97 -23.16
C ILE A 96 3.56 1.18 -21.69
N GLN A 97 3.63 2.43 -21.22
CA GLN A 97 3.95 2.72 -19.83
C GLN A 97 2.84 2.24 -18.88
N MET A 98 1.58 2.42 -19.28
CA MET A 98 0.44 1.89 -18.51
C MET A 98 0.47 0.37 -18.43
N PHE A 99 0.73 -0.32 -19.54
CA PHE A 99 0.89 -1.77 -19.58
C PHE A 99 2.05 -2.24 -18.70
N GLY A 100 3.19 -1.54 -18.74
CA GLY A 100 4.33 -1.82 -17.85
C GLY A 100 3.95 -1.74 -16.36
N LEU A 101 3.13 -0.77 -15.95
CA LEU A 101 2.63 -0.68 -14.57
C LEU A 101 1.63 -1.78 -14.21
N VAL A 102 0.81 -2.24 -15.17
CA VAL A 102 -0.06 -3.41 -14.97
C VAL A 102 0.76 -4.67 -14.75
N ILE A 103 1.82 -4.88 -15.53
CA ILE A 103 2.77 -5.99 -15.31
C ILE A 103 3.45 -5.85 -13.94
N GLY A 104 3.84 -4.63 -13.54
CA GLY A 104 4.38 -4.36 -12.21
C GLY A 104 3.40 -4.71 -11.07
N SER A 105 2.10 -4.45 -11.25
CA SER A 105 1.06 -4.91 -10.32
C SER A 105 0.96 -6.44 -10.28
N GLY A 106 1.07 -7.11 -11.43
CA GLY A 106 1.16 -8.58 -11.51
C GLY A 106 2.36 -9.13 -10.73
N MET A 107 3.52 -8.50 -10.84
CA MET A 107 4.70 -8.85 -10.06
C MET A 107 4.50 -8.66 -8.55
N LEU A 108 3.89 -7.54 -8.13
CA LEU A 108 3.53 -7.31 -6.72
C LEU A 108 2.52 -8.34 -6.20
N THR A 109 1.63 -8.81 -7.07
CA THR A 109 0.67 -9.87 -6.73
C THR A 109 1.37 -11.21 -6.54
N LEU A 110 2.30 -11.56 -7.45
CA LEU A 110 3.13 -12.75 -7.31
C LEU A 110 4.00 -12.69 -6.04
N LEU A 111 4.55 -11.51 -5.73
CA LEU A 111 5.30 -11.28 -4.49
C LEU A 111 4.41 -11.49 -3.26
N SER A 112 3.19 -10.95 -3.28
CA SER A 112 2.23 -11.09 -2.18
C SER A 112 1.81 -12.55 -2.00
N TYR A 113 1.69 -13.30 -3.09
CA TYR A 113 1.46 -14.74 -3.05
C TYR A 113 2.64 -15.49 -2.43
N ALA A 114 3.88 -15.12 -2.80
CA ALA A 114 5.08 -15.68 -2.18
C ALA A 114 5.14 -15.40 -0.67
N ALA A 115 4.76 -14.18 -0.24
CA ALA A 115 4.63 -13.84 1.18
C ALA A 115 3.56 -14.67 1.89
N TYR A 116 2.42 -14.92 1.23
CA TYR A 116 1.38 -15.81 1.73
C TYR A 116 1.87 -17.24 1.95
N VAL A 117 2.56 -17.83 0.96
CA VAL A 117 3.13 -19.18 1.11
C VAL A 117 4.17 -19.20 2.24
N SER A 118 5.04 -18.17 2.29
CA SER A 118 6.04 -18.01 3.36
C SER A 118 5.42 -17.88 4.76
N SER A 119 4.21 -17.32 4.85
CA SER A 119 3.44 -17.22 6.10
C SER A 119 2.70 -18.50 6.48
N GLN A 120 3.07 -19.66 5.91
CA GLN A 120 2.37 -20.93 6.07
C GLN A 120 0.90 -20.86 5.62
N ASN A 121 0.65 -20.19 4.49
CA ASN A 121 -0.68 -20.08 3.87
C ASN A 121 -1.71 -19.34 4.74
N GLN A 122 -1.27 -18.36 5.54
CA GLN A 122 -2.18 -17.50 6.29
C GLN A 122 -2.78 -16.44 5.35
N LEU A 123 -4.05 -16.65 4.96
CA LEU A 123 -4.77 -15.79 4.01
C LEU A 123 -4.69 -14.28 4.32
N PRO A 124 -4.74 -13.82 5.60
CA PRO A 124 -4.58 -12.40 5.91
C PRO A 124 -3.29 -11.77 5.37
N MET A 125 -2.20 -12.53 5.24
CA MET A 125 -0.94 -12.03 4.66
C MET A 125 -1.12 -11.57 3.21
N PHE A 126 -1.81 -12.36 2.38
CA PHE A 126 -2.09 -11.98 0.99
C PHE A 126 -3.02 -10.76 0.94
N ILE A 127 -4.05 -10.77 1.78
CA ILE A 127 -5.07 -9.73 1.84
C ILE A 127 -4.46 -8.38 2.31
N GLU A 128 -3.57 -8.38 3.31
CA GLU A 128 -2.88 -7.17 3.81
C GLU A 128 -2.07 -6.46 2.71
N HIS A 129 -1.57 -7.20 1.71
CA HIS A 129 -0.84 -6.63 0.58
C HIS A 129 -1.74 -5.97 -0.47
N GLY A 130 -3.08 -5.95 -0.29
CA GLY A 130 -4.04 -5.39 -1.25
C GLY A 130 -3.70 -3.99 -1.75
N GLY A 131 -3.30 -3.10 -0.84
CA GLY A 131 -2.87 -1.74 -1.19
C GLY A 131 -1.64 -1.71 -2.09
N GLN A 132 -0.66 -2.57 -1.82
CA GLN A 132 0.56 -2.68 -2.64
C GLN A 132 0.24 -3.25 -4.03
N MET A 133 -0.56 -4.32 -4.09
CA MET A 133 -0.96 -4.93 -5.35
C MET A 133 -1.73 -3.96 -6.26
N LEU A 134 -2.63 -3.16 -5.69
CA LEU A 134 -3.57 -2.36 -6.47
C LEU A 134 -3.14 -0.91 -6.71
N ILE A 135 -2.17 -0.36 -5.99
CA ILE A 135 -1.74 1.05 -6.21
C ILE A 135 -1.29 1.35 -7.66
N PRO A 136 -0.58 0.47 -8.40
CA PRO A 136 -0.21 0.76 -9.78
C PRO A 136 -1.44 0.73 -10.71
N ILE A 137 -2.37 -0.19 -10.47
CA ILE A 137 -3.65 -0.28 -11.20
C ILE A 137 -4.48 0.97 -10.95
N LEU A 138 -4.53 1.45 -9.70
CA LEU A 138 -5.24 2.69 -9.36
C LEU A 138 -4.66 3.89 -10.10
N LEU A 139 -3.33 3.99 -10.23
CA LEU A 139 -2.71 5.03 -11.02
C LEU A 139 -3.10 4.94 -12.50
N VAL A 140 -3.08 3.73 -13.08
CA VAL A 140 -3.50 3.50 -14.47
C VAL A 140 -4.97 3.86 -14.67
N MET A 141 -5.87 3.41 -13.79
CA MET A 141 -7.30 3.72 -13.84
C MET A 141 -7.57 5.22 -13.66
N ALA A 142 -6.83 5.89 -12.78
CA ALA A 142 -6.97 7.33 -12.58
C ALA A 142 -6.55 8.15 -13.81
N LEU A 143 -5.56 7.68 -14.56
CA LEU A 143 -5.14 8.30 -15.82
C LEU A 143 -6.10 7.96 -16.96
N ALA A 144 -6.52 6.70 -17.09
CA ALA A 144 -7.35 6.23 -18.20
C ALA A 144 -8.83 6.62 -18.10
N PHE A 145 -9.40 6.61 -16.89
CA PHE A 145 -10.82 6.86 -16.64
C PHE A 145 -11.08 8.15 -15.86
N GLY A 146 -10.06 8.69 -15.21
CA GLY A 146 -10.16 9.82 -14.29
C GLY A 146 -10.09 9.43 -12.82
N ALA A 147 -9.47 10.30 -12.02
CA ALA A 147 -9.23 10.09 -10.58
C ALA A 147 -10.51 10.12 -9.71
N SER A 148 -11.66 10.50 -10.27
CA SER A 148 -12.95 10.48 -9.56
C SER A 148 -13.95 9.50 -10.16
N HIS A 149 -13.51 8.74 -11.17
CA HIS A 149 -14.36 7.74 -11.81
C HIS A 149 -14.77 6.65 -10.82
N LYS A 150 -16.03 6.19 -10.93
CA LYS A 150 -16.63 5.23 -9.98
C LYS A 150 -15.78 3.96 -9.84
N ALA A 151 -15.28 3.42 -10.94
CA ALA A 151 -14.43 2.23 -10.91
C ALA A 151 -13.12 2.48 -10.13
N THR A 152 -12.44 3.61 -10.37
CA THR A 152 -11.20 3.97 -9.68
C THR A 152 -11.42 4.11 -8.17
N VAL A 153 -12.54 4.73 -7.77
CA VAL A 153 -12.90 4.90 -6.35
C VAL A 153 -13.23 3.55 -5.70
N ILE A 154 -14.00 2.69 -6.38
CA ILE A 154 -14.34 1.35 -5.87
C ILE A 154 -13.08 0.51 -5.71
N THR A 155 -12.19 0.48 -6.71
CA THR A 155 -10.91 -0.25 -6.60
C THR A 155 -10.07 0.26 -5.42
N ALA A 156 -10.07 1.57 -5.16
CA ALA A 156 -9.33 2.13 -4.02
C ALA A 156 -9.96 1.74 -2.68
N MET A 157 -11.29 1.67 -2.60
CA MET A 157 -11.98 1.14 -1.42
C MET A 157 -11.65 -0.34 -1.20
N ILE A 158 -11.63 -1.16 -2.26
CA ILE A 158 -11.22 -2.58 -2.19
C ILE A 158 -9.79 -2.68 -1.67
N ALA A 159 -8.85 -1.91 -2.22
CA ALA A 159 -7.46 -1.91 -1.79
C ALA A 159 -7.29 -1.52 -0.30
N LEU A 160 -8.03 -0.52 0.16
CA LEU A 160 -8.08 -0.12 1.57
C LEU A 160 -8.64 -1.25 2.43
N VAL A 161 -9.80 -1.80 2.07
CA VAL A 161 -10.46 -2.87 2.85
C VAL A 161 -9.56 -4.11 2.93
N MET A 162 -8.95 -4.53 1.82
CA MET A 162 -7.99 -5.62 1.83
C MET A 162 -6.85 -5.34 2.80
N THR A 163 -6.21 -4.17 2.70
CA THR A 163 -5.07 -3.81 3.57
C THR A 163 -5.45 -3.84 5.05
N PHE A 164 -6.53 -3.14 5.43
CA PHE A 164 -6.93 -3.00 6.83
C PHE A 164 -7.60 -4.25 7.39
N ALA A 165 -8.37 -5.01 6.60
CA ALA A 165 -8.93 -6.28 7.06
C ALA A 165 -7.84 -7.34 7.26
N GLY A 166 -6.88 -7.45 6.34
CA GLY A 166 -5.73 -8.35 6.49
C GLY A 166 -4.90 -8.01 7.73
N HIS A 167 -4.55 -6.74 7.89
CA HIS A 167 -3.84 -6.24 9.06
C HIS A 167 -4.62 -6.45 10.37
N GLY A 168 -5.92 -6.13 10.35
CA GLY A 168 -6.83 -6.27 11.48
C GLY A 168 -7.00 -7.73 11.94
N CYS A 169 -7.03 -8.70 11.02
CA CYS A 169 -7.03 -10.12 11.36
C CYS A 169 -5.81 -10.51 12.21
N TYR A 170 -4.62 -9.99 11.88
CA TYR A 170 -3.42 -10.22 12.68
C TYR A 170 -3.44 -9.48 14.02
N ALA A 171 -3.83 -8.21 14.02
CA ALA A 171 -3.82 -7.36 15.22
C ALA A 171 -4.85 -7.82 16.28
N THR A 172 -6.02 -8.31 15.84
CA THR A 172 -7.04 -8.89 16.74
C THR A 172 -6.67 -10.27 17.28
N GLY A 173 -5.78 -10.99 16.59
CA GLY A 173 -5.43 -12.38 16.91
C GLY A 173 -6.41 -13.42 16.34
N LEU A 174 -7.23 -13.06 15.33
CA LEU A 174 -8.00 -14.05 14.56
C LEU A 174 -7.08 -15.03 13.83
N TRP A 175 -5.92 -14.54 13.40
CA TRP A 175 -4.76 -15.33 13.03
C TRP A 175 -3.60 -15.06 14.00
N PRO A 176 -2.60 -15.97 14.07
CA PRO A 176 -1.42 -15.76 14.91
C PRO A 176 -0.79 -14.40 14.65
N THR A 177 -0.86 -13.50 15.63
CA THR A 177 -0.27 -12.16 15.52
C THR A 177 1.25 -12.30 15.39
N PRO A 178 1.89 -11.70 14.37
CA PRO A 178 3.34 -11.77 14.22
C PRO A 178 4.07 -11.25 15.46
N GLY A 179 5.07 -11.98 15.95
CA GLY A 179 5.85 -11.58 17.14
C GLY A 179 6.44 -10.17 17.05
N LYS A 180 6.79 -9.73 15.84
CA LYS A 180 7.27 -8.37 15.55
C LYS A 180 6.26 -7.29 15.96
N PHE A 181 4.94 -7.54 15.90
CA PHE A 181 3.93 -6.53 16.26
C PHE A 181 3.96 -6.25 17.76
N TYR A 182 4.02 -7.31 18.58
CA TYR A 182 4.19 -7.18 20.02
C TYR A 182 5.51 -6.48 20.35
N ALA A 183 6.63 -6.95 19.80
CA ALA A 183 7.94 -6.39 20.05
C ALA A 183 8.05 -4.90 19.69
N MET A 184 7.50 -4.49 18.54
CA MET A 184 7.48 -3.07 18.15
C MET A 184 6.62 -2.24 19.11
N THR A 185 5.44 -2.76 19.50
CA THR A 185 4.52 -2.03 20.39
C THR A 185 5.11 -1.86 21.80
N THR A 186 5.70 -2.92 22.36
CA THR A 186 6.35 -2.86 23.67
C THR A 186 7.56 -1.92 23.65
N LEU A 187 8.37 -1.98 22.58
CA LEU A 187 9.57 -1.15 22.46
C LEU A 187 9.25 0.34 22.26
N ILE A 188 8.31 0.68 21.37
CA ILE A 188 7.98 2.08 21.06
C ILE A 188 7.26 2.75 22.23
N LEU A 189 6.33 2.04 22.88
CA LEU A 189 5.48 2.62 23.92
C LEU A 189 6.02 2.39 25.33
N GLY A 190 7.04 1.55 25.50
CA GLY A 190 7.59 1.20 26.82
C GLY A 190 6.62 0.43 27.71
N VAL A 191 5.71 -0.36 27.12
CA VAL A 191 4.67 -1.10 27.83
C VAL A 191 4.96 -2.60 27.88
N GLU A 192 4.39 -3.28 28.88
CA GLU A 192 4.49 -4.73 29.00
C GLU A 192 3.66 -5.46 27.93
N TYR A 193 3.98 -6.75 27.71
CA TYR A 193 3.34 -7.59 26.70
C TYR A 193 1.80 -7.64 26.80
N PRO A 194 1.17 -7.81 28.00
CA PRO A 194 -0.29 -7.83 28.10
C PRO A 194 -0.94 -6.52 27.64
N THR A 195 -0.31 -5.38 27.96
CA THR A 195 -0.77 -4.06 27.53
C THR A 195 -0.60 -3.89 26.02
N ALA A 196 0.54 -4.28 25.46
CA ALA A 196 0.76 -4.27 24.01
C ALA A 196 -0.27 -5.13 23.27
N GLN A 197 -0.59 -6.31 23.81
CA GLN A 197 -1.63 -7.18 23.25
C GLN A 197 -3.01 -6.55 23.28
N ALA A 198 -3.39 -5.90 24.39
CA ALA A 198 -4.66 -5.19 24.48
C ALA A 198 -4.74 -4.05 23.44
N LEU A 199 -3.68 -3.24 23.32
CA LEU A 199 -3.60 -2.15 22.35
C LEU A 199 -3.70 -2.63 20.91
N LEU A 200 -2.98 -3.70 20.54
CA LEU A 200 -3.04 -4.29 19.21
C LEU A 200 -4.44 -4.80 18.88
N ARG A 201 -5.10 -5.47 19.84
CA ARG A 201 -6.48 -5.93 19.66
C ARG A 201 -7.45 -4.78 19.45
N THR A 202 -7.32 -3.70 20.22
CA THR A 202 -8.12 -2.48 20.01
C THR A 202 -7.88 -1.89 18.63
N ALA A 203 -6.63 -1.77 18.20
CA ALA A 203 -6.29 -1.27 16.86
C ALA A 203 -6.89 -2.15 15.75
N GLY A 204 -6.78 -3.48 15.87
CA GLY A 204 -7.37 -4.40 14.90
C GLY A 204 -8.90 -4.31 14.82
N ILE A 205 -9.58 -4.08 15.95
CA ILE A 205 -11.04 -3.81 15.95
C ILE A 205 -11.34 -2.51 15.21
N LEU A 206 -10.54 -1.46 15.42
CA LEU A 206 -10.70 -0.19 14.71
C LEU A 206 -10.47 -0.35 13.20
N ASP A 207 -9.57 -1.22 12.76
CA ASP A 207 -9.37 -1.50 11.34
C ASP A 207 -10.63 -2.08 10.69
N PHE A 208 -11.35 -2.99 11.37
CA PHE A 208 -12.64 -3.49 10.88
C PHE A 208 -13.72 -2.40 10.85
N TRP A 209 -13.76 -1.52 11.86
CA TRP A 209 -14.67 -0.36 11.84
C TRP A 209 -14.39 0.58 10.68
N VAL A 210 -13.12 0.79 10.31
CA VAL A 210 -12.72 1.53 9.11
C VAL A 210 -13.24 0.84 7.85
N CYS A 211 -13.07 -0.48 7.74
CA CYS A 211 -13.55 -1.27 6.59
C CYS A 211 -15.07 -1.18 6.41
N ILE A 212 -15.85 -1.15 7.49
CA ILE A 212 -17.30 -0.96 7.44
C ILE A 212 -17.65 0.50 7.16
N GLY A 213 -17.02 1.43 7.88
CA GLY A 213 -17.30 2.86 7.81
C GLY A 213 -16.96 3.49 6.47
N ILE A 214 -15.98 2.95 5.73
CA ILE A 214 -15.65 3.43 4.37
C ILE A 214 -16.81 3.24 3.38
N CYS A 215 -17.67 2.24 3.61
CA CYS A 215 -18.85 1.95 2.79
C CYS A 215 -20.05 2.85 3.15
N ILE A 216 -19.99 3.56 4.27
CA ILE A 216 -21.08 4.39 4.79
C ILE A 216 -20.84 5.86 4.40
N PRO A 217 -21.70 6.49 3.57
CA PRO A 217 -21.41 7.79 2.96
C PRO A 217 -21.06 8.94 3.90
N PHE A 218 -21.64 8.95 5.11
CA PHE A 218 -21.38 9.99 6.11
C PHE A 218 -20.13 9.71 6.98
N LEU A 219 -19.68 8.46 7.08
CA LEU A 219 -18.48 8.08 7.84
C LEU A 219 -17.22 8.01 6.97
N ARG A 220 -17.36 7.69 5.68
CA ARG A 220 -16.24 7.37 4.78
C ARG A 220 -15.10 8.37 4.79
N ARG A 221 -15.38 9.67 4.95
CA ARG A 221 -14.35 10.70 4.98
C ARG A 221 -13.55 10.66 6.27
N SER A 222 -14.22 10.52 7.42
CA SER A 222 -13.57 10.38 8.72
C SER A 222 -12.78 9.08 8.80
N CYS A 223 -13.34 7.97 8.31
CA CYS A 223 -12.64 6.69 8.22
C CYS A 223 -11.42 6.77 7.29
N ALA A 224 -11.53 7.40 6.12
CA ALA A 224 -10.38 7.59 5.23
C ALA A 224 -9.27 8.44 5.87
N PHE A 225 -9.64 9.51 6.59
CA PHE A 225 -8.67 10.33 7.31
C PHE A 225 -7.96 9.53 8.43
N TYR A 226 -8.74 8.83 9.26
CA TYR A 226 -8.18 7.95 10.29
C TYR A 226 -7.24 6.91 9.67
N ALA A 227 -7.67 6.25 8.59
CA ALA A 227 -6.86 5.25 7.89
C ALA A 227 -5.57 5.85 7.30
N THR A 228 -5.59 7.09 6.81
CA THR A 228 -4.36 7.80 6.41
C THR A 228 -3.40 7.95 7.59
N VAL A 229 -3.88 8.46 8.72
CA VAL A 229 -3.03 8.69 9.89
C VAL A 229 -2.52 7.36 10.45
N TRP A 230 -3.41 6.39 10.66
CA TRP A 230 -3.08 5.08 11.23
C TRP A 230 -2.16 4.26 10.31
N GLY A 231 -2.42 4.24 9.01
CA GLY A 231 -1.55 3.59 8.02
C GLY A 231 -0.15 4.21 7.99
N CYS A 232 -0.03 5.52 8.21
CA CYS A 232 1.24 6.23 8.26
C CYS A 232 2.00 5.91 9.56
N LEU A 233 1.32 6.00 10.71
CA LEU A 233 1.89 5.69 12.02
C LEU A 233 2.41 4.25 12.07
N THR A 234 1.61 3.29 11.61
CA THR A 234 2.04 1.91 11.55
C THR A 234 3.24 1.76 10.61
N ALA A 235 3.24 2.34 9.41
CA ALA A 235 4.38 2.27 8.49
C ALA A 235 5.68 2.79 9.14
N ILE A 236 5.63 3.95 9.81
CA ILE A 236 6.77 4.59 10.48
C ILE A 236 7.19 3.82 11.76
N ALA A 237 6.28 3.08 12.40
CA ALA A 237 6.62 2.27 13.57
C ALA A 237 7.78 1.29 13.30
N ARG A 238 7.97 0.86 12.05
CA ARG A 238 9.04 -0.08 11.68
C ARG A 238 10.44 0.54 11.88
N PRO A 239 10.83 1.65 11.22
CA PRO A 239 12.10 2.31 11.50
C PRO A 239 12.20 2.85 12.93
N VAL A 240 11.10 3.29 13.56
CA VAL A 240 11.13 3.77 14.94
C VAL A 240 11.44 2.65 15.94
N ALA A 241 10.91 1.44 15.74
CA ALA A 241 11.27 0.29 16.56
C ALA A 241 12.66 -0.27 16.21
N GLY A 242 13.12 -0.10 14.97
CA GLY A 242 14.41 -0.58 14.53
C GLY A 242 15.61 0.27 14.96
N MET A 243 15.37 1.48 15.48
CA MET A 243 16.43 2.44 15.77
C MET A 243 16.78 2.53 17.25
N SER A 244 18.06 2.79 17.54
CA SER A 244 18.54 3.11 18.88
C SER A 244 18.50 4.62 19.14
N TRP A 245 17.65 5.04 20.08
CA TRP A 245 17.58 6.44 20.51
C TRP A 245 18.87 6.93 21.16
N GLY A 246 19.59 6.06 21.88
CA GLY A 246 20.86 6.38 22.53
C GLY A 246 22.07 6.48 21.58
N LEU A 247 21.91 6.05 20.32
CA LEU A 247 22.97 6.05 19.30
C LEU A 247 22.56 6.89 18.08
N ASN A 248 21.95 8.05 18.29
CA ASN A 248 21.55 8.99 17.23
C ASN A 248 20.76 8.32 16.09
N TYR A 249 19.75 7.51 16.45
CA TYR A 249 18.86 6.82 15.50
C TYR A 249 19.53 5.74 14.65
N TRP A 250 20.68 5.22 15.08
CA TRP A 250 21.36 4.12 14.40
C TRP A 250 20.43 2.90 14.28
N GLY A 251 20.40 2.29 13.09
CA GLY A 251 19.54 1.16 12.75
C GLY A 251 18.22 1.53 12.05
N ALA A 252 17.81 2.81 12.07
CA ALA A 252 16.58 3.26 11.38
C ALA A 252 16.62 2.98 9.86
N ASP A 253 17.79 3.15 9.25
CA ASP A 253 18.07 2.95 7.83
C ASP A 253 17.81 1.51 7.39
N GLN A 254 18.08 0.53 8.27
CA GLN A 254 17.83 -0.88 7.98
C GLN A 254 16.34 -1.20 7.79
N TYR A 255 15.44 -0.42 8.39
CA TYR A 255 14.00 -0.66 8.35
C TYR A 255 13.24 0.43 7.57
N MET A 256 13.91 1.45 7.05
CA MET A 256 13.28 2.54 6.30
C MET A 256 12.54 2.00 5.06
N HIS A 257 13.12 1.02 4.38
CA HIS A 257 12.51 0.38 3.21
C HIS A 257 11.13 -0.23 3.53
N GLU A 258 10.93 -0.76 4.75
CA GLU A 258 9.65 -1.33 5.20
C GLU A 258 8.54 -0.29 5.32
N ALA A 259 8.89 0.95 5.70
CA ALA A 259 7.94 2.06 5.74
C ALA A 259 7.61 2.53 4.32
N VAL A 260 8.63 2.64 3.45
CA VAL A 260 8.51 3.10 2.07
C VAL A 260 7.62 2.17 1.23
N LEU A 261 7.87 0.85 1.27
CA LEU A 261 7.06 -0.12 0.52
C LEU A 261 5.61 -0.21 1.01
N ARG A 262 5.36 0.17 2.27
CA ARG A 262 4.02 0.24 2.87
C ARG A 262 3.30 1.56 2.64
N SER A 263 3.89 2.51 1.92
CA SER A 263 3.23 3.79 1.64
C SER A 263 1.80 3.71 1.08
N PRO A 264 1.39 2.66 0.32
CA PRO A 264 -0.01 2.51 -0.08
C PRO A 264 -1.01 2.44 1.09
N HIS A 265 -0.57 2.00 2.27
CA HIS A 265 -1.41 1.87 3.48
C HIS A 265 -1.98 3.23 3.93
N PHE A 266 -1.30 4.34 3.62
CA PHE A 266 -1.79 5.68 3.95
C PHE A 266 -2.09 6.55 2.72
N LEU A 267 -1.43 6.31 1.59
CA LEU A 267 -1.66 7.10 0.36
C LEU A 267 -2.95 6.73 -0.37
N ILE A 268 -3.40 5.47 -0.31
CA ILE A 268 -4.72 5.10 -0.86
C ILE A 268 -5.86 5.73 -0.04
N PRO A 269 -5.88 5.63 1.31
CA PRO A 269 -6.84 6.36 2.12
C PRO A 269 -6.78 7.87 1.92
N LEU A 270 -5.57 8.45 1.76
CA LEU A 270 -5.42 9.89 1.51
C LEU A 270 -6.06 10.28 0.17
N TYR A 271 -5.84 9.50 -0.87
CA TYR A 271 -6.50 9.68 -2.16
C TYR A 271 -8.04 9.64 -2.01
N LEU A 272 -8.59 8.68 -1.26
CA LEU A 272 -10.04 8.60 -1.01
C LEU A 272 -10.56 9.83 -0.23
N PHE A 273 -9.83 10.27 0.80
CA PHE A 273 -10.15 11.47 1.56
C PHE A 273 -10.16 12.73 0.68
N LEU A 274 -9.17 12.88 -0.20
CA LEU A 274 -9.08 13.99 -1.15
C LEU A 274 -10.17 13.93 -2.23
N ASN A 275 -10.59 12.72 -2.62
CA ASN A 275 -11.65 12.52 -3.60
C ASN A 275 -13.03 12.86 -3.03
N TRP A 276 -13.29 12.59 -1.75
CA TRP A 276 -14.56 12.90 -1.09
C TRP A 276 -14.59 14.25 -0.35
N ARG A 277 -13.54 15.07 -0.49
CA ARG A 277 -13.58 16.44 -0.02
C ARG A 277 -14.56 17.22 -0.89
N GLN A 278 -15.74 17.52 -0.34
CA GLN A 278 -16.70 18.38 -1.03
C GLN A 278 -16.08 19.75 -1.33
N PRO A 279 -16.22 20.29 -2.54
CA PRO A 279 -16.15 21.73 -2.73
C PRO A 279 -17.21 22.34 -1.81
N ARG A 280 -16.86 23.30 -0.96
CA ARG A 280 -17.87 24.18 -0.38
C ARG A 280 -18.56 24.83 -1.58
N SER A 281 -19.77 24.38 -1.93
CA SER A 281 -20.67 25.23 -2.70
C SER A 281 -20.74 26.54 -1.92
N ALA A 282 -20.32 27.64 -2.55
CA ALA A 282 -20.57 28.96 -2.00
C ALA A 282 -22.03 28.98 -1.57
N VAL A 283 -22.26 29.12 -0.27
CA VAL A 283 -23.61 29.25 0.26
C VAL A 283 -24.24 30.40 -0.49
N ASN A 284 -25.35 30.06 -1.13
CA ASN A 284 -26.23 30.84 -1.98
C ASN A 284 -26.51 32.24 -1.38
N THR A 285 -25.58 33.18 -1.52
CA THR A 285 -25.77 34.60 -1.12
C THR A 285 -26.67 35.36 -2.09
N ASP A 286 -26.99 34.80 -3.25
CA ASP A 286 -27.89 35.43 -4.23
C ASP A 286 -29.38 35.30 -3.87
N LYS A 287 -29.75 34.48 -2.87
CA LYS A 287 -31.16 34.35 -2.44
C LYS A 287 -31.61 35.36 -1.38
N LEU A 288 -30.75 36.28 -0.95
CA LEU A 288 -31.15 37.38 -0.04
C LEU A 288 -31.35 38.74 -0.73
N ALA A 289 -31.12 38.85 -2.04
CA ALA A 289 -31.26 40.11 -2.77
C ALA A 289 -32.65 40.38 -3.38
N THR A 290 -33.62 39.45 -3.27
CA THR A 290 -34.91 39.56 -4.00
C THR A 290 -36.16 39.55 -3.11
N THR A 291 -36.11 40.12 -1.91
CA THR A 291 -37.31 40.35 -1.10
C THR A 291 -37.43 41.78 -0.59
N HIS A 292 -37.56 42.76 -1.50
CA HIS A 292 -38.31 43.99 -1.24
C HIS A 292 -38.80 44.62 -2.56
N PRO A 293 -40.07 44.46 -2.94
CA PRO A 293 -40.75 45.38 -3.83
C PRO A 293 -41.42 46.46 -2.96
N GLU A 294 -40.79 47.61 -2.78
CA GLU A 294 -41.51 48.79 -2.31
C GLU A 294 -42.42 49.29 -3.44
N ARG A 295 -43.71 49.08 -3.24
CA ARG A 295 -44.77 49.85 -3.86
C ARG A 295 -44.60 51.31 -3.43
N MET A 296 -44.44 52.24 -4.38
CA MET A 296 -44.98 53.57 -4.20
C MET A 296 -45.94 53.87 -5.36
N VAL A 297 -47.18 54.07 -4.94
CA VAL A 297 -48.36 54.41 -5.71
C VAL A 297 -48.37 55.92 -5.93
N ASP A 298 -48.73 56.30 -7.14
CA ASP A 298 -49.24 57.58 -7.64
C ASP A 298 -49.57 58.68 -6.61
N ARG A 299 -48.92 59.85 -6.80
CA ARG A 299 -49.54 61.19 -6.78
C ARG A 299 -48.79 62.13 -7.72
#